data_AF-A0AAN8JBQ2-F1
#
_entry.id   AF-A0AAN8JBQ2-F1
#
_cell.length_a   1.000
_cell.length_b   1.000
_cell.length_c   1.000
_cell.angle_alpha   90.00
_cell.angle_beta   90.00
_cell.angle_gamma   90.00
#
_symmetry.space_group_name_H-M   'P 1'
#
loop_
_entity.id
_entity.type
_entity.pdbx_description
1 polymer ?
#
loop_
_entity_poly.entity_id
_entity_poly.type
_entity_poly.pdbx_seq_one_letter_code
_entity_poly.pdbx_strand_id
1 'polypeptide(L)'
;MKHIETEIKDITSTRPVLLCGSEQDNMDEYKRTEKSSKKELSLSVISQKNTVQPLNNDRQNLSNFNNEWDDRAEAVVLGNKLQNCNKTDAVHMPLDVDLCEYEPEQVTETDVIPNRSRNKILKFQSVDALEESRLKYEALLDLLSTANSCLTHYFCSSFVTALPVTCIVLYGEIRKTHVDIFLGYLTSISVSSVVQMCLILFLGAYVSSKIKKPLEHVMKIDTRNYSRGLMSTVGLFTVRVVSPPIGFTVYELFAIDSATILTIFGTFVTYIIVMVQFAQAPGGGSTSCSNGTTTF
;
A
#
# COMPACT_ATOMS: atom_id res chain seq x y z
N MET A 1 -8.86 30.22 -15.46
CA MET A 1 -8.45 28.80 -15.64
C MET A 1 -7.90 28.45 -17.03
N LYS A 2 -8.14 29.24 -18.08
CA LYS A 2 -7.56 29.01 -19.44
C LYS A 2 -6.14 29.55 -19.65
N HIS A 3 -5.50 30.11 -18.62
CA HIS A 3 -4.19 30.77 -18.75
C HIS A 3 -3.02 29.94 -18.18
N ILE A 4 -3.30 28.79 -17.56
CA ILE A 4 -2.30 27.89 -16.97
C ILE A 4 -1.94 26.72 -17.91
N GLU A 5 -2.77 26.42 -18.92
CA GLU A 5 -2.49 25.35 -19.89
C GLU A 5 -1.44 25.73 -20.95
N THR A 6 -1.10 27.01 -21.09
CA THR A 6 -0.16 27.46 -22.13
C THR A 6 1.31 27.35 -21.72
N GLU A 7 1.63 27.36 -20.41
CA GLU A 7 3.03 27.25 -19.96
C GLU A 7 3.54 25.80 -19.83
N ILE A 8 2.67 24.80 -19.80
CA ILE A 8 3.10 23.40 -19.69
C ILE A 8 3.60 22.84 -21.04
N LYS A 9 3.26 23.49 -22.17
CA LYS A 9 3.66 23.02 -23.51
C LYS A 9 5.13 23.27 -23.86
N ASP A 10 5.79 24.25 -23.24
CA ASP A 10 7.18 24.60 -23.61
C ASP A 10 8.25 23.76 -22.89
N ILE A 11 7.90 23.01 -21.83
CA ILE A 11 8.88 22.17 -21.11
C ILE A 11 9.14 20.83 -21.84
N THR A 12 8.25 20.40 -22.74
CA THR A 12 8.37 19.13 -23.47
C THR A 12 9.26 19.18 -24.72
N SER A 13 9.85 20.33 -25.05
CA SER A 13 10.68 20.52 -26.26
C SER A 13 12.18 20.61 -25.96
N THR A 14 12.68 19.82 -25.00
CA THR A 14 14.13 19.70 -24.76
C THR A 14 14.58 18.31 -25.21
N ARG A 15 15.34 18.29 -26.31
CA ARG A 15 15.89 17.08 -26.93
C ARG A 15 16.79 16.33 -25.93
N PRO A 16 16.79 14.98 -25.95
CA PRO A 16 17.76 14.20 -25.19
C PRO A 16 19.16 14.45 -25.76
N VAL A 17 20.02 15.09 -24.97
CA VAL A 17 21.46 15.15 -25.22
C VAL A 17 22.04 13.79 -24.85
N LEU A 18 22.47 13.05 -25.88
CA LEU A 18 23.29 11.85 -25.75
C LEU A 18 24.63 12.22 -25.12
N LEU A 19 24.73 12.10 -23.79
CA LEU A 19 26.01 12.03 -23.08
C LEU A 19 26.49 10.58 -23.13
N CYS A 20 27.20 10.24 -24.19
CA CYS A 20 28.06 9.06 -24.24
C CYS A 20 29.43 9.49 -23.71
N GLY A 21 29.68 9.32 -22.42
CA GLY A 21 30.90 9.77 -21.78
C GLY A 21 31.17 9.07 -20.45
N SER A 22 32.07 8.07 -20.52
CA SER A 22 32.91 7.56 -19.42
C SER A 22 32.21 7.15 -18.12
N GLU A 23 31.54 5.99 -18.13
CA GLU A 23 31.02 5.31 -16.94
C GLU A 23 31.86 4.08 -16.55
N GLN A 24 33.17 4.11 -16.84
CA GLN A 24 34.07 2.99 -16.56
C GLN A 24 35.11 3.29 -15.48
N ASP A 25 35.34 4.57 -15.12
CA ASP A 25 36.32 4.94 -14.09
C ASP A 25 35.75 5.10 -12.67
N ASN A 26 34.41 5.09 -12.49
CA ASN A 26 33.78 5.26 -11.17
C ASN A 26 33.45 3.94 -10.44
N MET A 27 33.58 2.80 -11.09
CA MET A 27 33.27 1.49 -10.49
C MET A 27 34.40 0.98 -9.57
N ASP A 28 35.64 1.44 -9.77
CA ASP A 28 36.79 1.01 -9.00
C ASP A 28 36.98 1.81 -7.68
N GLU A 29 36.41 3.01 -7.58
CA GLU A 29 36.40 3.77 -6.33
C GLU A 29 35.31 3.26 -5.36
N TYR A 30 34.15 2.81 -5.88
CA TYR A 30 33.09 2.20 -5.08
C TYR A 30 33.49 0.85 -4.47
N LYS A 31 34.25 0.02 -5.19
CA LYS A 31 34.77 -1.25 -4.64
C LYS A 31 35.85 -1.06 -3.56
N ARG A 32 36.48 0.12 -3.51
CA ARG A 32 37.54 0.42 -2.53
C ARG A 32 36.96 0.86 -1.18
N THR A 33 35.81 1.53 -1.17
CA THR A 33 35.12 1.94 0.07
C THR A 33 34.37 0.77 0.74
N GLU A 34 33.80 -0.18 -0.02
CA GLU A 34 33.12 -1.35 0.56
C GLU A 34 34.08 -2.31 1.29
N LYS A 35 35.32 -2.46 0.79
CA LYS A 35 36.36 -3.28 1.45
C LYS A 35 36.87 -2.66 2.75
N SER A 36 36.78 -1.34 2.92
CA SER A 36 37.19 -0.67 4.16
C SER A 36 36.11 -0.80 5.25
N SER A 37 34.83 -0.72 4.88
CA SER A 37 33.71 -0.82 5.84
C SER A 37 33.53 -2.25 6.40
N LYS A 38 33.80 -3.31 5.61
CA LYS A 38 33.77 -4.70 6.09
C LYS A 38 34.88 -5.05 7.10
N LYS A 39 36.00 -4.32 7.10
CA LYS A 39 37.09 -4.54 8.09
C LYS A 39 36.81 -3.89 9.45
N GLU A 40 36.05 -2.81 9.51
CA GLU A 40 35.65 -2.23 10.80
C GLU A 40 34.49 -2.97 11.46
N LEU A 41 33.53 -3.50 10.68
CA LEU A 41 32.42 -4.29 11.23
C LEU A 41 32.86 -5.65 11.82
N SER A 42 33.99 -6.19 11.38
CA SER A 42 34.51 -7.47 11.91
C SER A 42 35.31 -7.33 13.20
N LEU A 43 35.79 -6.12 13.53
CA LEU A 43 36.51 -5.85 14.78
C LEU A 43 35.57 -5.51 15.95
N SER A 44 34.39 -4.95 15.69
CA SER A 44 33.40 -4.65 16.74
C SER A 44 32.61 -5.86 17.24
N VAL A 45 32.46 -6.91 16.42
CA VAL A 45 31.70 -8.13 16.79
C VAL A 45 32.48 -9.06 17.74
N ILE A 46 33.81 -8.94 17.81
CA ILE A 46 34.63 -9.77 18.70
C ILE A 46 34.67 -9.22 20.14
N SER A 47 34.31 -7.95 20.37
CA SER A 47 34.37 -7.33 21.70
C SER A 47 33.10 -7.49 22.56
N GLN A 48 32.00 -8.05 22.04
CA GLN A 48 30.74 -8.20 22.79
C GLN A 48 30.41 -9.63 23.22
N LYS A 49 31.30 -10.61 23.01
CA LYS A 49 30.99 -12.02 23.26
C LYS A 49 31.21 -12.51 24.70
N ASN A 50 31.58 -11.63 25.64
CA ASN A 50 31.72 -11.99 27.04
C ASN A 50 30.79 -11.11 27.88
N THR A 51 29.75 -11.74 28.44
CA THR A 51 28.91 -11.33 29.58
C THR A 51 27.41 -11.29 29.24
N VAL A 52 26.75 -12.45 29.12
CA VAL A 52 25.33 -12.61 29.47
C VAL A 52 25.09 -14.06 29.93
N GLN A 53 24.64 -14.25 31.17
CA GLN A 53 24.14 -15.52 31.73
C GLN A 53 22.71 -15.82 31.21
N PRO A 54 22.30 -17.09 31.08
CA PRO A 54 21.01 -17.45 30.53
C PRO A 54 19.88 -17.41 31.58
N LEU A 55 18.87 -16.57 31.36
CA LEU A 55 17.55 -16.66 31.99
C LEU A 55 16.68 -17.58 31.13
N ASN A 56 16.51 -18.80 31.60
CA ASN A 56 15.75 -19.87 30.97
C ASN A 56 14.37 -19.93 31.64
N ASN A 57 13.36 -19.22 31.12
CA ASN A 57 11.95 -19.49 31.49
C ASN A 57 10.84 -18.99 30.54
N ASP A 58 11.10 -18.21 29.49
CA ASP A 58 10.01 -17.66 28.65
C ASP A 58 9.72 -18.41 27.34
N ARG A 59 10.33 -19.59 27.13
CA ARG A 59 10.24 -20.31 25.84
C ARG A 59 8.99 -21.18 25.65
N GLN A 60 8.11 -21.31 26.65
CA GLN A 60 6.89 -22.13 26.54
C GLN A 60 5.64 -21.36 26.11
N ASN A 61 5.63 -20.02 26.13
CA ASN A 61 4.45 -19.24 25.72
C ASN A 61 4.45 -18.83 24.24
N LEU A 62 5.59 -18.89 23.54
CA LEU A 62 5.69 -18.54 22.11
C LEU A 62 5.30 -19.69 21.16
N SER A 63 5.31 -20.95 21.61
CA SER A 63 4.85 -22.07 20.78
C SER A 63 3.32 -22.18 20.69
N ASN A 64 2.59 -21.61 21.66
CA ASN A 64 1.12 -21.60 21.60
C ASN A 64 0.56 -20.49 20.71
N PHE A 65 1.33 -19.41 20.47
CA PHE A 65 0.87 -18.30 19.64
C PHE A 65 1.00 -18.57 18.14
N ASN A 66 1.91 -19.44 17.70
CA ASN A 66 2.09 -19.75 16.28
C ASN A 66 1.05 -20.74 15.72
N ASN A 67 0.43 -21.57 16.56
CA ASN A 67 -0.55 -22.56 16.11
C ASN A 67 -1.93 -21.93 15.86
N GLU A 68 -2.25 -20.78 16.48
CA GLU A 68 -3.55 -20.13 16.34
C GLU A 68 -3.72 -19.36 15.00
N TRP A 69 -2.62 -19.02 14.33
CA TRP A 69 -2.66 -18.32 13.05
C TRP A 69 -2.78 -19.26 11.85
N ASP A 70 -2.31 -20.51 11.96
CA ASP A 70 -2.46 -21.52 10.90
C ASP A 70 -3.92 -21.99 10.79
N ASP A 71 -4.62 -22.17 11.91
CA ASP A 71 -6.04 -22.56 11.93
C ASP A 71 -6.99 -21.47 11.38
N ARG A 72 -6.58 -20.19 11.41
CA ARG A 72 -7.35 -19.08 10.79
C ARG A 72 -7.13 -18.97 9.29
N ALA A 73 -5.99 -19.41 8.76
CA ALA A 73 -5.72 -19.39 7.32
C ALA A 73 -6.58 -20.42 6.55
N GLU A 74 -6.82 -21.60 7.14
CA GLU A 74 -7.72 -22.60 6.51
C GLU A 74 -9.21 -22.19 6.54
N ALA A 75 -9.65 -21.46 7.57
CA ALA A 75 -11.05 -20.99 7.66
C ALA A 75 -11.41 -19.97 6.56
N VAL A 76 -10.47 -19.14 6.11
CA VAL A 76 -10.68 -18.15 5.03
C VAL A 76 -10.73 -18.83 3.66
N VAL A 77 -10.01 -19.93 3.46
CA VAL A 77 -10.02 -20.72 2.21
C VAL A 77 -11.33 -21.50 2.05
N LEU A 78 -11.93 -21.99 3.15
CA LEU A 78 -13.23 -22.66 3.12
C LEU A 78 -14.42 -21.69 3.01
N GLY A 79 -14.34 -20.49 3.58
CA GLY A 79 -15.38 -19.45 3.45
C GLY A 79 -15.63 -18.99 2.01
N ASN A 80 -14.56 -18.86 1.21
CA ASN A 80 -14.67 -18.45 -0.19
C ASN A 80 -15.22 -19.55 -1.12
N LYS A 81 -15.29 -20.80 -0.67
CA LYS A 81 -15.84 -21.92 -1.46
C LYS A 81 -17.36 -22.05 -1.32
N LEU A 82 -17.97 -21.49 -0.28
CA LEU A 82 -19.42 -21.54 -0.04
C LEU A 82 -20.17 -20.29 -0.55
N GLN A 83 -19.47 -19.19 -0.84
CA GLN A 83 -20.10 -17.96 -1.33
C GLN A 83 -20.40 -17.96 -2.85
N ASN A 84 -20.04 -19.03 -3.57
CA ASN A 84 -20.26 -19.16 -5.02
C ASN A 84 -21.45 -20.05 -5.42
N CYS A 85 -22.30 -20.47 -4.47
CA CYS A 85 -23.42 -21.37 -4.76
C CYS A 85 -24.83 -20.84 -4.43
N ASN A 86 -25.02 -19.57 -4.07
CA ASN A 86 -26.39 -19.06 -3.85
C ASN A 86 -26.53 -17.57 -4.15
N LYS A 87 -26.94 -17.23 -5.39
CA LYS A 87 -27.87 -16.12 -5.65
C LYS A 87 -28.47 -16.19 -7.05
N THR A 88 -29.43 -17.09 -7.20
CA THR A 88 -30.61 -16.84 -8.03
C THR A 88 -31.57 -15.95 -7.24
N ASP A 89 -32.40 -15.19 -7.97
CA ASP A 89 -33.55 -14.40 -7.52
C ASP A 89 -33.33 -12.88 -7.36
N ALA A 90 -33.49 -12.24 -8.53
CA ALA A 90 -34.48 -11.19 -8.80
C ALA A 90 -34.55 -9.97 -7.86
N VAL A 91 -33.97 -8.85 -8.31
CA VAL A 91 -34.62 -7.52 -8.22
C VAL A 91 -34.37 -6.78 -9.53
N HIS A 92 -35.48 -6.52 -10.22
CA HIS A 92 -35.59 -5.69 -11.42
C HIS A 92 -35.12 -4.26 -11.16
N MET A 93 -34.17 -3.77 -11.95
CA MET A 93 -33.86 -2.34 -12.06
C MET A 93 -33.64 -2.03 -13.55
N PRO A 94 -34.45 -1.15 -14.17
CA PRO A 94 -34.31 -0.83 -15.59
C PRO A 94 -33.23 0.24 -15.73
N LEU A 95 -32.09 -0.15 -16.28
CA LEU A 95 -31.13 0.78 -16.86
C LEU A 95 -31.23 0.55 -18.37
N ASP A 96 -31.98 1.43 -19.03
CA ASP A 96 -31.94 1.63 -20.47
C ASP A 96 -30.51 2.04 -20.85
N VAL A 97 -29.72 1.03 -21.22
CA VAL A 97 -28.46 1.21 -21.93
C VAL A 97 -28.77 0.80 -23.35
N ASP A 98 -28.82 1.78 -24.24
CA ASP A 98 -28.88 1.59 -25.69
C ASP A 98 -27.78 0.60 -26.11
N LEU A 99 -28.20 -0.65 -26.33
CA LEU A 99 -27.42 -1.62 -27.09
C LEU A 99 -27.30 -1.04 -28.50
N CYS A 100 -26.11 -0.62 -28.88
CA CYS A 100 -25.77 -0.49 -30.29
C CYS A 100 -25.93 -1.87 -30.94
N GLU A 101 -27.01 -2.02 -31.68
CA GLU A 101 -27.32 -3.13 -32.55
C GLU A 101 -26.17 -3.30 -33.56
N TYR A 102 -25.33 -4.30 -33.31
CA TYR A 102 -24.25 -4.69 -34.22
C TYR A 102 -24.87 -5.66 -35.24
N GLU A 103 -25.24 -5.13 -36.41
CA GLU A 103 -25.65 -5.95 -37.56
C GLU A 103 -24.48 -6.85 -37.99
N PRO A 104 -24.66 -8.19 -38.02
CA PRO A 104 -23.66 -9.08 -38.59
C PRO A 104 -23.67 -8.94 -40.12
N GLU A 105 -22.68 -8.24 -40.64
CA GLU A 105 -22.37 -8.17 -42.07
C GLU A 105 -22.14 -9.59 -42.60
N GLN A 106 -23.08 -10.10 -43.41
CA GLN A 106 -22.98 -11.41 -44.05
C GLN A 106 -21.93 -11.35 -45.15
N VAL A 107 -20.71 -11.78 -44.82
CA VAL A 107 -19.63 -11.94 -45.77
C VAL A 107 -19.89 -13.19 -46.61
N THR A 108 -20.22 -12.93 -47.87
CA THR A 108 -20.36 -13.92 -48.94
C THR A 108 -19.04 -14.63 -49.21
N GLU A 109 -19.15 -15.95 -49.28
CA GLU A 109 -18.11 -16.95 -49.47
C GLU A 109 -17.63 -16.96 -50.93
N THR A 110 -16.54 -16.25 -51.24
CA THR A 110 -15.79 -16.45 -52.49
C THR A 110 -14.28 -16.33 -52.27
N ASP A 111 -13.58 -17.36 -52.77
CA ASP A 111 -12.14 -17.50 -52.97
C ASP A 111 -11.22 -17.71 -51.74
N VAL A 112 -11.13 -18.99 -51.37
CA VAL A 112 -10.15 -19.59 -50.46
C VAL A 112 -8.74 -19.51 -51.07
N ILE A 113 -8.06 -18.38 -50.87
CA ILE A 113 -6.60 -18.29 -50.95
C ILE A 113 -6.05 -18.78 -49.60
N PRO A 114 -5.07 -19.71 -49.55
CA PRO A 114 -4.58 -20.30 -48.31
C PRO A 114 -3.83 -19.27 -47.44
N ASN A 115 -4.57 -18.54 -46.62
CA ASN A 115 -4.13 -17.45 -45.74
C ASN A 115 -3.39 -17.94 -44.47
N ARG A 116 -2.76 -19.12 -44.54
CA ARG A 116 -2.13 -19.79 -43.39
C ARG A 116 -0.84 -19.11 -42.92
N SER A 117 -0.24 -18.28 -43.78
CA SER A 117 1.04 -17.62 -43.51
C SER A 117 0.89 -16.25 -42.82
N ARG A 118 -0.19 -15.49 -43.05
CA ARG A 118 -0.41 -14.19 -42.38
C ARG A 118 -0.74 -14.32 -40.89
N ASN A 119 -1.49 -15.35 -40.51
CA ASN A 119 -1.83 -15.60 -39.10
C ASN A 119 -0.62 -15.96 -38.22
N LYS A 120 0.50 -16.39 -38.80
CA LYS A 120 1.73 -16.68 -38.03
C LYS A 120 2.51 -15.41 -37.70
N ILE A 121 2.53 -14.44 -38.61
CA ILE A 121 3.29 -13.20 -38.46
C ILE A 121 2.63 -12.30 -37.41
N LEU A 122 1.29 -12.18 -37.43
CA LEU A 122 0.53 -11.42 -36.43
C LEU A 122 0.69 -11.98 -35.00
N LYS A 123 0.79 -13.31 -34.87
CA LYS A 123 1.01 -13.96 -33.56
C LYS A 123 2.39 -13.75 -32.99
N PHE A 124 3.41 -13.51 -33.82
CA PHE A 124 4.75 -13.27 -33.33
C PHE A 124 4.88 -11.84 -32.78
N GLN A 125 4.28 -10.87 -33.49
CA GLN A 125 4.31 -9.46 -33.10
C GLN A 125 3.62 -9.18 -31.75
N SER A 126 2.58 -9.94 -31.38
CA SER A 126 1.91 -9.77 -30.09
C SER A 126 2.74 -10.30 -28.91
N VAL A 127 3.65 -11.24 -29.14
CA VAL A 127 4.52 -11.80 -28.11
C VAL A 127 5.61 -10.81 -27.72
N ASP A 128 6.22 -10.15 -28.71
CA ASP A 128 7.26 -9.14 -28.47
C ASP A 128 6.71 -7.93 -27.70
N ALA A 129 5.49 -7.48 -28.05
CA ALA A 129 4.82 -6.38 -27.35
C ALA A 129 4.45 -6.73 -25.89
N LEU A 130 4.10 -7.99 -25.64
CA LEU A 130 3.82 -8.48 -24.29
C LEU A 130 5.10 -8.52 -23.45
N GLU A 131 6.20 -9.01 -24.01
CA GLU A 131 7.49 -9.07 -23.34
C GLU A 131 8.01 -7.66 -23.01
N GLU A 132 7.90 -6.71 -23.95
CA GLU A 132 8.23 -5.31 -23.72
C GLU A 132 7.42 -4.71 -22.57
N SER A 133 6.12 -5.00 -22.51
CA SER A 133 5.24 -4.55 -21.42
C SER A 133 5.64 -5.17 -20.08
N ARG A 134 6.05 -6.44 -20.07
CA ARG A 134 6.53 -7.14 -18.88
C ARG A 134 7.80 -6.49 -18.33
N LEU A 135 8.78 -6.21 -19.20
CA LEU A 135 10.06 -5.59 -18.82
C LEU A 135 9.85 -4.18 -18.25
N LYS A 136 8.97 -3.38 -18.86
CA LYS A 136 8.62 -2.05 -18.33
C LYS A 136 7.97 -2.12 -16.95
N TYR A 137 7.09 -3.11 -16.75
CA TYR A 137 6.43 -3.30 -15.45
C TYR A 137 7.43 -3.75 -14.37
N GLU A 138 8.35 -4.67 -14.71
CA GLU A 138 9.41 -5.12 -13.82
C GLU A 138 10.33 -3.95 -13.40
N ALA A 139 10.75 -3.11 -14.34
CA ALA A 139 11.51 -1.90 -14.04
C ALA A 139 10.75 -0.91 -13.13
N LEU A 140 9.42 -0.81 -13.30
CA LEU A 140 8.58 0.03 -12.45
C LEU A 140 8.46 -0.53 -11.02
N LEU A 141 8.38 -1.85 -10.88
CA LEU A 141 8.39 -2.51 -9.58
C LEU A 141 9.74 -2.33 -8.87
N ASP A 142 10.86 -2.41 -9.58
CA ASP A 142 12.19 -2.17 -9.02
C ASP A 142 12.35 -0.72 -8.54
N LEU A 143 11.85 0.24 -9.32
CA LEU A 143 11.82 1.65 -8.93
C LEU A 143 10.93 1.87 -7.70
N LEU A 144 9.76 1.23 -7.67
CA LEU A 144 8.84 1.31 -6.53
C LEU A 144 9.44 0.69 -5.26
N SER A 145 10.10 -0.47 -5.38
CA SER A 145 10.80 -1.13 -4.27
C SER A 145 11.90 -0.23 -3.69
N THR A 146 12.67 0.41 -4.56
CA THR A 146 13.70 1.38 -4.16
C THR A 146 13.09 2.59 -3.48
N ALA A 147 12.01 3.15 -4.05
CA ALA A 147 11.28 4.27 -3.45
C ALA A 147 10.66 3.89 -2.10
N ASN A 148 10.15 2.68 -1.96
CA ASN A 148 9.61 2.16 -0.72
C ASN A 148 10.68 2.14 0.37
N SER A 149 11.85 1.56 0.11
CA SER A 149 12.97 1.54 1.07
C SER A 149 13.33 2.94 1.61
N CYS A 150 13.38 3.94 0.73
CA CYS A 150 13.64 5.33 1.13
C CYS A 150 12.47 5.95 1.93
N LEU A 151 11.23 5.72 1.50
CA LEU A 151 10.05 6.34 2.08
C LEU A 151 9.56 5.65 3.36
N THR A 152 9.88 4.37 3.58
CA THR A 152 9.47 3.58 4.75
C THR A 152 9.89 4.27 6.04
N HIS A 153 11.14 4.74 6.13
CA HIS A 153 11.65 5.45 7.30
C HIS A 153 10.89 6.76 7.56
N TYR A 154 10.63 7.53 6.49
CA TYR A 154 9.89 8.78 6.56
C TYR A 154 8.44 8.56 7.00
N PHE A 155 7.73 7.60 6.39
CA PHE A 155 6.36 7.25 6.75
C PHE A 155 6.27 6.79 8.20
N CYS A 156 7.15 5.90 8.64
CA CYS A 156 7.17 5.44 10.03
C CYS A 156 7.37 6.61 10.99
N SER A 157 8.38 7.46 10.72
CA SER A 157 8.63 8.65 11.56
C SER A 157 7.40 9.55 11.61
N SER A 158 6.74 9.80 10.47
CA SER A 158 5.52 10.62 10.42
C SER A 158 4.38 10.02 11.25
N PHE A 159 4.12 8.71 11.17
CA PHE A 159 3.08 8.07 11.97
C PHE A 159 3.40 8.10 13.47
N VAL A 160 4.64 7.79 13.84
CA VAL A 160 5.10 7.76 15.23
C VAL A 160 5.02 9.14 15.88
N THR A 161 5.28 10.22 15.13
CA THR A 161 5.16 11.58 15.69
C THR A 161 3.74 12.12 15.64
N ALA A 162 3.00 11.87 14.55
CA ALA A 162 1.70 12.51 14.34
C ALA A 162 0.59 11.90 15.23
N LEU A 163 0.61 10.59 15.48
CA LEU A 163 -0.41 9.93 16.31
C LEU A 163 -0.41 10.45 17.75
N PRO A 164 0.71 10.43 18.51
CA PRO A 164 0.72 10.92 19.89
C PRO A 164 0.43 12.42 20.00
N VAL A 165 0.96 13.23 19.08
CA VAL A 165 0.71 14.68 19.06
C VAL A 165 -0.78 14.96 18.88
N THR A 166 -1.44 14.25 17.96
CA THR A 166 -2.88 14.41 17.73
C THR A 166 -3.69 13.93 18.93
N CYS A 167 -3.30 12.84 19.57
CA CYS A 167 -3.95 12.36 20.79
C CYS A 167 -3.87 13.35 21.96
N ILE A 168 -2.71 13.99 22.16
CA ILE A 168 -2.49 15.00 23.21
C ILE A 168 -3.30 16.27 22.93
N VAL A 169 -3.27 16.76 21.70
CA VAL A 169 -4.03 17.95 21.31
C VAL A 169 -5.53 17.73 21.49
N LEU A 170 -6.04 16.59 21.00
CA LEU A 170 -7.45 16.24 21.16
C LEU A 170 -7.85 16.15 22.64
N TYR A 171 -6.99 15.57 23.48
CA TYR A 171 -7.23 15.52 24.92
C TYR A 171 -7.32 16.92 25.55
N GLY A 172 -6.42 17.83 25.16
CA GLY A 172 -6.40 19.22 25.61
C GLY A 172 -7.70 19.96 25.27
N GLU A 173 -8.17 19.79 24.03
CA GLU A 173 -9.44 20.37 23.53
C GLU A 173 -10.65 19.85 24.32
N ILE A 174 -10.73 18.53 24.56
CA ILE A 174 -11.87 17.92 25.28
C ILE A 174 -11.96 18.43 26.72
N ARG A 175 -10.83 18.60 27.40
CA ARG A 175 -10.81 19.09 28.79
C ARG A 175 -11.06 20.59 28.93
N LYS A 176 -11.20 21.33 27.83
CA LYS A 176 -11.34 22.80 27.83
C LYS A 176 -10.30 23.46 28.74
N THR A 177 -9.08 22.93 28.75
CA THR A 177 -7.97 23.56 29.46
C THR A 177 -7.85 24.97 28.89
N HIS A 178 -7.75 25.99 29.74
CA HIS A 178 -7.70 27.38 29.30
C HIS A 178 -6.77 27.52 28.09
N VAL A 179 -7.23 28.23 27.05
CA VAL A 179 -6.55 28.34 25.75
C VAL A 179 -5.27 29.15 25.94
N ASP A 180 -4.22 28.49 26.39
CA ASP A 180 -2.89 29.05 26.44
C ASP A 180 -2.35 29.16 25.01
N ILE A 181 -1.55 30.19 24.75
CA ILE A 181 -0.84 30.39 23.47
C ILE A 181 -0.10 29.10 23.05
N PHE A 182 0.39 28.34 24.03
CA PHE A 182 1.02 27.05 23.84
C PHE A 182 0.09 25.99 23.22
N LEU A 183 -1.16 25.88 23.69
CA LEU A 183 -2.13 24.94 23.12
C LEU A 183 -2.48 25.32 21.68
N GLY A 184 -2.60 26.61 21.37
CA GLY A 184 -2.79 27.11 20.00
C GLY A 184 -1.65 26.76 19.05
N TYR A 185 -0.40 26.76 19.54
CA TYR A 185 0.76 26.33 18.75
C TYR A 185 0.74 24.80 18.51
N LEU A 186 0.43 24.01 19.54
CA LEU A 186 0.33 22.56 19.41
C LEU A 186 -0.81 22.13 18.48
N THR A 187 -1.97 22.82 18.52
CA THR A 187 -3.08 22.53 17.61
C THR A 187 -2.69 22.81 16.16
N SER A 188 -1.95 23.90 15.89
CA SER A 188 -1.42 24.18 14.55
C SER A 188 -0.48 23.08 14.05
N ILE A 189 0.44 22.59 14.90
CA ILE A 189 1.33 21.47 14.55
C ILE A 189 0.55 20.18 14.34
N SER A 190 -0.48 19.91 15.16
CA SER A 190 -1.30 18.71 15.00
C SER A 190 -2.08 18.74 13.69
N VAL A 191 -2.68 19.88 13.33
CA VAL A 191 -3.39 20.03 12.06
C VAL A 191 -2.46 19.80 10.88
N SER A 192 -1.25 20.39 10.89
CA SER A 192 -0.29 20.16 9.81
C SER A 192 0.16 18.70 9.73
N SER A 193 0.37 18.04 10.87
CA SER A 193 0.73 16.62 10.96
C SER A 193 -0.37 15.71 10.44
N VAL A 194 -1.65 16.01 10.75
CA VAL A 194 -2.81 15.26 10.24
C VAL A 194 -2.93 15.43 8.72
N VAL A 195 -2.79 16.65 8.21
CA VAL A 195 -2.81 16.91 6.76
C VAL A 195 -1.68 16.13 6.06
N GLN A 196 -0.47 16.15 6.60
CA GLN A 196 0.66 15.37 6.08
C GLN A 196 0.37 13.87 6.08
N MET A 197 -0.19 13.31 7.16
CA MET A 197 -0.59 11.90 7.19
C MET A 197 -1.66 11.58 6.14
N CYS A 198 -2.66 12.43 5.97
CA CYS A 198 -3.70 12.25 4.95
C CYS A 198 -3.10 12.25 3.52
N LEU A 199 -2.12 13.12 3.25
CA LEU A 199 -1.42 13.14 1.96
C LEU A 199 -0.62 11.86 1.71
N ILE A 200 0.13 11.39 2.72
CA ILE A 200 0.89 10.13 2.65
C ILE A 200 -0.05 8.95 2.38
N LEU A 201 -1.16 8.87 3.11
CA LEU A 201 -2.16 7.82 2.95
C LEU A 201 -2.82 7.86 1.57
N PHE A 202 -3.20 9.05 1.09
CA PHE A 202 -3.79 9.23 -0.23
C PHE A 202 -2.82 8.85 -1.35
N LEU A 203 -1.57 9.28 -1.27
CA LEU A 203 -0.53 8.91 -2.22
C LEU A 203 -0.28 7.39 -2.22
N GLY A 204 -0.22 6.77 -1.04
CA GLY A 204 -0.04 5.32 -0.92
C GLY A 204 -1.20 4.54 -1.55
N ALA A 205 -2.44 4.91 -1.23
CA ALA A 205 -3.62 4.30 -1.83
C ALA A 205 -3.71 4.55 -3.34
N TYR A 206 -3.35 5.75 -3.80
CA TYR A 206 -3.32 6.08 -5.22
C TYR A 206 -2.33 5.18 -5.97
N VAL A 207 -1.10 5.07 -5.48
CA VAL A 207 -0.07 4.21 -6.09
C VAL A 207 -0.50 2.75 -6.08
N SER A 208 -1.02 2.24 -4.95
CA SER A 208 -1.55 0.88 -4.85
C SER A 208 -2.67 0.61 -5.87
N SER A 209 -3.57 1.57 -6.10
CA SER A 209 -4.64 1.45 -7.08
C SER A 209 -4.13 1.41 -8.53
N LYS A 210 -3.06 2.15 -8.83
CA LYS A 210 -2.52 2.28 -10.19
C LYS A 210 -1.73 1.05 -10.60
N ILE A 211 -1.02 0.43 -9.67
CA ILE A 211 -0.18 -0.74 -9.96
C ILE A 211 -1.02 -2.00 -10.25
N LYS A 212 -2.26 -2.06 -9.74
CA LYS A 212 -3.19 -3.18 -9.99
C LYS A 212 -3.83 -3.16 -11.38
N LYS A 213 -3.97 -1.99 -12.01
CA LYS A 213 -4.60 -1.84 -13.34
C LYS A 213 -3.95 -2.65 -14.47
N PRO A 214 -2.62 -2.64 -14.66
CA PRO A 214 -1.99 -3.42 -15.72
C PRO A 214 -2.17 -4.93 -15.52
N LEU A 215 -2.15 -5.40 -14.27
CA LEU A 215 -2.40 -6.81 -13.95
C LEU A 215 -3.81 -7.23 -14.40
N GLU A 216 -4.81 -6.41 -14.13
CA GLU A 216 -6.20 -6.69 -14.55
C GLU A 216 -6.32 -6.79 -16.09
N HIS A 217 -5.57 -5.97 -16.83
CA HIS A 217 -5.55 -6.04 -18.30
C HIS A 217 -4.87 -7.32 -18.80
N VAL A 218 -3.75 -7.71 -18.19
CA VAL A 218 -3.04 -8.96 -18.53
C VAL A 218 -3.91 -10.19 -18.25
N MET A 219 -4.67 -10.18 -17.15
CA MET A 219 -5.56 -11.29 -16.79
C MET A 219 -6.81 -11.40 -17.68
N LYS A 220 -7.22 -10.32 -18.36
CA LYS A 220 -8.35 -10.34 -19.31
C LYS A 220 -8.01 -10.97 -20.66
N ILE A 221 -6.73 -11.22 -20.95
CA ILE A 221 -6.32 -11.82 -22.23
C ILE A 221 -6.73 -13.30 -22.24
N ASP A 222 -7.61 -13.69 -23.18
CA ASP A 222 -8.10 -15.06 -23.30
C ASP A 222 -6.94 -16.03 -23.62
N THR A 223 -6.61 -16.86 -22.63
CA THR A 223 -5.47 -17.77 -22.69
C THR A 223 -5.73 -19.02 -23.53
N ARG A 224 -6.97 -19.27 -23.99
CA ARG A 224 -7.34 -20.48 -24.75
C ARG A 224 -6.57 -20.67 -26.06
N ASN A 225 -6.14 -19.59 -26.70
CA ASN A 225 -5.53 -19.62 -28.03
C ASN A 225 -4.00 -19.53 -28.04
N TYR A 226 -3.36 -19.48 -26.86
CA TYR A 226 -1.91 -19.30 -26.73
C TYR A 226 -1.15 -20.63 -26.62
N SER A 227 0.12 -20.59 -27.06
CA SER A 227 1.04 -21.72 -26.91
C SER A 227 1.25 -22.05 -25.44
N ARG A 228 1.37 -23.36 -25.10
CA ARG A 228 1.62 -23.83 -23.72
C ARG A 228 2.82 -23.14 -23.06
N GLY A 229 3.85 -22.79 -23.83
CA GLY A 229 5.02 -22.06 -23.32
C GLY A 229 4.67 -20.67 -22.78
N LEU A 230 3.83 -19.92 -23.50
CA LEU A 230 3.40 -18.57 -23.10
C LEU A 230 2.54 -18.60 -21.85
N MET A 231 1.64 -19.58 -21.73
CA MET A 231 0.82 -19.76 -20.54
C MET A 231 1.68 -19.97 -19.29
N SER A 232 2.77 -20.73 -19.40
CA SER A 232 3.69 -20.95 -18.28
C SER A 232 4.40 -19.65 -17.86
N THR A 233 4.88 -18.85 -18.82
CA THR A 233 5.53 -17.57 -18.53
C THR A 233 4.57 -16.56 -17.91
N VAL A 234 3.36 -16.43 -18.45
CA VAL A 234 2.31 -15.55 -17.90
C VAL A 234 1.86 -16.02 -16.52
N GLY A 235 1.77 -17.34 -16.30
CA GLY A 235 1.47 -17.91 -14.98
C GLY A 235 2.53 -17.56 -13.94
N LEU A 236 3.81 -17.73 -14.26
CA LEU A 236 4.92 -17.37 -13.37
C LEU A 236 4.95 -15.87 -13.08
N PHE A 237 4.70 -15.03 -14.08
CA PHE A 237 4.57 -13.59 -13.91
C PHE A 237 3.40 -13.26 -12.98
N THR A 238 2.22 -13.82 -13.21
CA THR A 238 1.03 -13.60 -12.38
C THR A 238 1.31 -13.98 -10.93
N VAL A 239 1.95 -15.13 -10.67
CA VAL A 239 2.32 -15.55 -9.31
C VAL A 239 3.29 -14.55 -8.67
N ARG A 240 4.31 -14.08 -9.39
CA ARG A 240 5.25 -13.07 -8.87
C ARG A 240 4.60 -11.74 -8.57
N VAL A 241 3.62 -11.31 -9.37
CA VAL A 241 2.91 -10.05 -9.16
C VAL A 241 1.87 -10.18 -8.04
N VAL A 242 1.23 -11.33 -7.88
CA VAL A 242 0.19 -11.54 -6.86
C VAL A 242 0.77 -11.84 -5.48
N SER A 243 1.98 -12.42 -5.38
CA SER A 243 2.50 -12.96 -4.12
C SER A 243 2.84 -11.89 -3.06
N PRO A 244 3.51 -10.76 -3.37
CA PRO A 244 3.79 -9.72 -2.39
C PRO A 244 2.68 -8.66 -2.38
N PRO A 245 2.37 -8.04 -1.23
CA PRO A 245 1.53 -6.84 -1.21
C PRO A 245 2.24 -5.72 -1.98
N ILE A 246 1.84 -5.49 -3.23
CA ILE A 246 2.42 -4.44 -4.06
C ILE A 246 1.86 -3.08 -3.60
N GLY A 247 2.66 -2.38 -2.82
CA GLY A 247 2.35 -1.07 -2.27
C GLY A 247 3.48 -0.58 -1.38
N PHE A 248 3.32 0.62 -0.81
CA PHE A 248 4.25 1.10 0.20
C PHE A 248 4.01 0.32 1.49
N THR A 249 5.05 -0.31 2.01
CA THR A 249 5.01 -1.09 3.25
C THR A 249 5.87 -0.40 4.29
N VAL A 250 5.31 -0.22 5.50
CA VAL A 250 6.04 0.40 6.60
C VAL A 250 6.64 -0.70 7.46
N TYR A 251 7.94 -1.00 7.28
CA TYR A 251 8.68 -2.05 7.98
C TYR A 251 7.96 -3.41 8.02
N GLU A 252 7.25 -3.76 6.95
CA GLU A 252 6.45 -5.00 6.87
C GLU A 252 5.33 -5.12 7.93
N LEU A 253 5.09 -4.09 8.75
CA LEU A 253 4.04 -4.08 9.77
C LEU A 253 2.66 -3.93 9.13
N PHE A 254 2.55 -3.01 8.17
CA PHE A 254 1.33 -2.78 7.41
C PHE A 254 1.64 -2.22 6.02
N ALA A 255 0.77 -2.55 5.05
CA ALA A 255 0.77 -1.98 3.71
C ALA A 255 -0.16 -0.77 3.68
N ILE A 256 0.27 0.35 3.10
CA ILE A 256 -0.57 1.55 2.96
C ILE A 256 -1.62 1.31 1.88
N ASP A 257 -2.76 0.79 2.30
CA ASP A 257 -3.92 0.49 1.47
C ASP A 257 -5.19 1.18 1.99
N SER A 258 -6.30 1.03 1.25
CA SER A 258 -7.58 1.60 1.64
C SER A 258 -8.08 1.05 2.98
N ALA A 259 -7.74 -0.20 3.34
CA ALA A 259 -8.11 -0.79 4.62
C ALA A 259 -7.36 -0.09 5.77
N THR A 260 -6.07 0.18 5.63
CA THR A 260 -5.26 0.88 6.63
C THR A 260 -5.77 2.30 6.88
N ILE A 261 -6.20 3.02 5.85
CA ILE A 261 -6.84 4.34 6.02
C ILE A 261 -8.08 4.23 6.90
N LEU A 262 -8.93 3.24 6.61
CA LEU A 262 -10.14 2.99 7.37
C LEU A 262 -9.81 2.62 8.82
N THR A 263 -8.78 1.81 9.05
CA THR A 263 -8.31 1.45 10.39
C THR A 263 -7.84 2.68 11.17
N ILE A 264 -6.99 3.52 10.58
CA ILE A 264 -6.50 4.75 11.23
C ILE A 264 -7.67 5.66 11.57
N PHE A 265 -8.59 5.89 10.64
CA PHE A 265 -9.79 6.68 10.90
C PHE A 265 -10.65 6.09 12.02
N GLY A 266 -10.87 4.77 12.01
CA GLY A 266 -11.59 4.06 13.06
C GLY A 266 -10.93 4.19 14.43
N THR A 267 -9.60 4.14 14.49
CA THR A 267 -8.85 4.36 15.75
C THR A 267 -9.02 5.77 16.29
N PHE A 268 -9.02 6.80 15.43
CA PHE A 268 -9.30 8.17 15.84
C PHE A 268 -10.71 8.33 16.39
N VAL A 269 -11.72 7.81 15.68
CA VAL A 269 -13.12 7.86 16.14
C VAL A 269 -13.29 7.16 17.49
N THR A 270 -12.70 5.97 17.63
CA THR A 270 -12.74 5.21 18.88
C THR A 270 -12.08 5.99 20.02
N TYR A 271 -10.92 6.58 19.77
CA TYR A 271 -10.21 7.40 20.74
C TYR A 271 -11.02 8.64 21.16
N ILE A 272 -11.66 9.34 20.22
CA ILE A 272 -12.56 10.47 20.51
C ILE A 272 -13.70 10.02 21.44
N ILE A 273 -14.37 8.92 21.11
CA ILE A 273 -15.49 8.39 21.90
C ILE A 273 -15.03 8.07 23.33
N VAL A 274 -13.92 7.35 23.46
CA VAL A 274 -13.34 6.98 24.76
C VAL A 274 -13.01 8.23 25.59
N MET A 275 -12.38 9.22 24.97
CA MET A 275 -12.02 10.45 25.68
C MET A 275 -13.23 11.28 26.10
N VAL A 276 -14.29 11.35 25.29
CA VAL A 276 -15.55 12.01 25.65
C VAL A 276 -16.21 11.30 26.84
N GLN A 277 -16.23 9.97 26.87
CA GLN A 277 -16.77 9.21 27.99
C GLN A 277 -16.00 9.49 29.29
N PHE A 278 -14.67 9.50 29.24
CA PHE A 278 -13.85 9.82 30.42
C PHE A 278 -13.95 11.28 30.85
N ALA A 279 -14.22 12.22 29.94
CA ALA A 279 -14.42 13.62 30.28
C ALA A 279 -15.74 13.89 31.01
N GLN A 280 -16.76 13.06 30.77
CA GLN A 280 -18.07 13.17 31.41
C GLN A 280 -18.17 12.44 32.75
N ALA A 281 -17.20 11.57 33.09
CA ALA A 281 -17.16 10.92 34.39
C ALA A 281 -17.22 12.02 35.47
N PRO A 282 -18.34 12.13 36.21
CA PRO A 282 -18.56 13.27 37.09
C PRO A 282 -17.43 13.28 38.10
N GLY A 283 -16.53 14.26 37.98
CA GLY A 283 -15.47 14.49 38.95
C GLY A 283 -16.17 14.58 40.29
N GLY A 284 -15.98 13.53 41.11
CA GLY A 284 -16.87 13.15 42.19
C GLY A 284 -17.41 14.39 42.85
N GLY A 285 -18.68 14.71 42.57
CA GLY A 285 -19.30 15.89 43.11
C GLY A 285 -19.06 15.80 44.60
N SER A 286 -18.23 16.70 45.13
CA SER A 286 -17.94 16.82 46.54
C SER A 286 -19.30 16.91 47.18
N THR A 287 -19.79 15.77 47.64
CA THR A 287 -21.11 15.64 48.22
C THR A 287 -20.89 16.36 49.52
N SER A 288 -21.21 17.65 49.52
CA SER A 288 -21.15 18.48 50.70
C SER A 288 -22.18 17.87 51.62
N CYS A 289 -21.73 16.96 52.48
CA CYS A 289 -22.51 16.40 53.57
C CYS A 289 -22.80 17.58 54.50
N SER A 290 -23.86 18.32 54.19
CA SER A 290 -24.41 19.32 55.09
C SER A 290 -24.83 18.58 56.35
N ASN A 291 -24.03 18.72 57.41
CA ASN A 291 -24.34 18.19 58.73
C ASN A 291 -25.60 18.88 59.25
N GLY A 292 -26.76 18.27 58.99
CA GLY A 292 -28.03 18.63 59.60
C GLY A 292 -27.97 18.34 61.10
N THR A 293 -27.63 19.36 61.88
CA THR A 293 -27.74 19.32 63.34
C THR A 293 -29.22 19.36 63.69
N THR A 294 -29.78 18.19 64.02
CA THR A 294 -31.14 18.06 64.57
C THR A 294 -31.05 18.32 66.07
N THR A 295 -31.45 19.52 66.50
CA THR A 295 -31.71 19.81 67.91
C THR A 295 -33.08 19.25 68.27
N PHE A 296 -33.11 18.28 69.18
CA PHE A 296 -34.29 17.86 69.94
C PHE A 296 -34.30 18.55 71.30
#